data_AF-A0A918BTZ7-F1
#
_entry.id   AF-A0A918BTZ7-F1
#
_cell.length_a   1.000
_cell.length_b   1.000
_cell.length_c   1.000
_cell.angle_alpha   90.00
_cell.angle_beta   90.00
_cell.angle_gamma   90.00
#
_symmetry.space_group_name_H-M   'P 1'
#
loop_
_entity.id
_entity.type
_entity.pdbx_description
1 polymer ?
#
loop_
_entity_poly.entity_id
_entity_poly.type
_entity_poly.pdbx_seq_one_letter_code
_entity_poly.pdbx_strand_id
1 'polypeptide(L)'
;MRVRATAATAALLLAALTACGGGDDGGTAAKGKASTTAPAVDCMDENISQADWMAHCSDEGAEPGGDSTGRQATVLEFGESYTWPDGLEVTVVDAKVFTDHDEDLLESPEPGNTDFRVGLKLENGGTGPVALDDLSLIVEGATNGGEAVFTLFSKGSQPLEGRLAPGVSTTKNHDNSIESQYGRKIVVTVQRSSDDSSLAFPEFNGTITE
;
A
#
# COMPACT_ATOMS: atom_id res chain seq x y z
N MET A 1 -41.48 22.56 -4.74
CA MET A 1 -42.41 21.88 -5.67
C MET A 1 -42.18 22.37 -7.10
N ARG A 2 -41.57 21.54 -7.96
CA ARG A 2 -41.87 21.40 -9.40
C ARG A 2 -40.99 20.27 -9.95
N VAL A 3 -41.66 19.17 -10.23
CA VAL A 3 -41.16 17.93 -10.84
C VAL A 3 -41.08 18.13 -12.36
N ARG A 4 -40.04 17.62 -13.01
CA ARG A 4 -40.14 17.04 -14.37
C ARG A 4 -39.22 15.84 -14.49
N ALA A 5 -39.85 14.69 -14.75
CA ALA A 5 -39.26 13.43 -15.12
C ALA A 5 -39.15 13.33 -16.64
N THR A 6 -38.17 12.58 -17.13
CA THR A 6 -38.26 11.83 -18.40
C THR A 6 -37.33 10.61 -18.35
N ALA A 7 -37.90 9.46 -18.68
CA ALA A 7 -37.29 8.13 -18.73
C ALA A 7 -36.54 7.89 -20.05
N ALA A 8 -35.65 6.89 -20.05
CA ALA A 8 -35.10 6.30 -21.26
C ALA A 8 -34.98 4.76 -21.13
N THR A 9 -35.14 4.13 -22.28
CA THR A 9 -35.71 2.80 -22.54
C THR A 9 -34.68 1.67 -22.63
N ALA A 10 -35.07 0.50 -22.11
CA ALA A 10 -34.86 -0.89 -22.57
C ALA A 10 -33.65 -1.29 -23.44
N ALA A 11 -33.00 -2.39 -23.03
CA ALA A 11 -32.35 -3.33 -23.94
C ALA A 11 -32.65 -4.78 -23.50
N LEU A 12 -33.38 -5.51 -24.35
CA LEU A 12 -33.58 -6.95 -24.30
C LEU A 12 -32.93 -7.49 -25.59
N LEU A 13 -31.94 -8.37 -25.45
CA LEU A 13 -31.37 -9.12 -26.57
C LEU A 13 -31.28 -10.60 -26.18
N LEU A 14 -32.25 -11.38 -26.66
CA LEU A 14 -32.12 -12.82 -26.86
C LEU A 14 -31.62 -13.06 -28.30
N ALA A 15 -30.63 -13.95 -28.45
CA ALA A 15 -30.43 -14.72 -29.67
C ALA A 15 -29.92 -16.12 -29.30
N ALA A 16 -30.71 -17.12 -29.65
CA ALA A 16 -30.37 -18.54 -29.61
C ALA A 16 -30.08 -19.01 -31.03
N LEU A 17 -29.03 -19.80 -31.26
CA LEU A 17 -28.86 -20.58 -32.50
C LEU A 17 -28.10 -21.91 -32.22
N THR A 18 -28.85 -23.01 -32.43
CA THR A 18 -28.54 -24.25 -33.20
C THR A 18 -27.18 -24.94 -33.01
N ALA A 19 -27.12 -26.18 -32.49
CA ALA A 19 -27.45 -27.46 -33.15
C ALA A 19 -26.53 -27.84 -34.34
N CYS A 20 -25.63 -28.80 -34.11
CA CYS A 20 -25.20 -29.79 -35.10
C CYS A 20 -24.73 -31.05 -34.37
N GLY A 21 -25.28 -32.20 -34.76
CA GLY A 21 -24.94 -33.53 -34.24
C GLY A 21 -24.22 -34.40 -35.28
N GLY A 22 -23.82 -35.59 -34.83
CA GLY A 22 -23.22 -36.69 -35.60
C GLY A 22 -21.96 -37.18 -34.89
N GLY A 23 -21.73 -38.45 -34.56
CA GLY A 23 -22.39 -39.72 -34.87
C GLY A 23 -21.30 -40.79 -34.98
N ASP A 24 -21.46 -41.88 -34.19
CA ASP A 24 -20.80 -43.20 -34.21
C ASP A 24 -19.26 -43.35 -34.25
N ASP A 25 -18.70 -44.08 -33.26
CA ASP A 25 -18.23 -45.47 -33.46
C ASP A 25 -17.83 -46.13 -32.13
N GLY A 26 -18.23 -47.39 -31.96
CA GLY A 26 -18.05 -48.19 -30.75
C GLY A 26 -16.80 -49.08 -30.72
N GLY A 27 -16.51 -49.60 -29.52
CA GLY A 27 -15.51 -50.65 -29.23
C GLY A 27 -14.14 -50.08 -28.85
N THR A 28 -13.43 -50.51 -27.82
CA THR A 28 -13.37 -51.78 -27.10
C THR A 28 -12.65 -51.55 -25.76
N ALA A 29 -12.91 -52.42 -24.78
CA ALA A 29 -12.30 -52.40 -23.48
C ALA A 29 -10.76 -52.54 -23.51
N ALA A 30 -10.06 -51.74 -22.70
CA ALA A 30 -8.82 -52.14 -22.05
C ALA A 30 -8.54 -51.26 -20.82
N LYS A 31 -8.55 -51.88 -19.63
CA LYS A 31 -7.85 -51.36 -18.46
C LYS A 31 -6.35 -51.32 -18.78
N GLY A 32 -5.78 -50.12 -18.78
CA GLY A 32 -4.34 -49.91 -18.82
C GLY A 32 -4.04 -48.48 -18.40
N LYS A 33 -3.32 -48.32 -17.28
CA LYS A 33 -2.90 -47.03 -16.72
C LYS A 33 -2.16 -46.21 -17.78
N ALA A 34 -2.76 -45.14 -18.27
CA ALA A 34 -2.04 -44.07 -18.94
C ALA A 34 -1.86 -42.93 -17.93
N SER A 35 -0.61 -42.69 -17.56
CA SER A 35 -0.20 -41.45 -16.90
C SER A 35 -0.39 -40.33 -17.93
N THR A 36 -1.57 -39.70 -17.94
CA THR A 36 -1.77 -38.44 -18.65
C THR A 36 -1.14 -37.35 -17.81
N THR A 37 0.12 -37.06 -18.08
CA THR A 37 0.74 -35.79 -17.69
C THR A 37 -0.09 -34.70 -18.37
N ALA A 38 -0.84 -33.93 -17.59
CA ALA A 38 -1.51 -32.73 -18.08
C ALA A 38 -0.46 -31.82 -18.76
N PRO A 39 -0.81 -31.07 -19.82
CA PRO A 39 0.10 -30.09 -20.38
C PRO A 39 0.56 -29.14 -19.27
N ALA A 40 1.87 -28.95 -19.14
CA ALA A 40 2.44 -28.00 -18.20
C ALA A 40 1.97 -26.60 -18.62
N VAL A 41 1.18 -25.94 -17.78
CA VAL A 41 0.73 -24.56 -17.98
C VAL A 41 1.87 -23.63 -17.58
N ASP A 42 2.19 -22.66 -18.44
CA ASP A 42 3.13 -21.59 -18.08
C ASP A 42 2.39 -20.54 -17.25
N CYS A 43 2.72 -20.47 -15.96
CA CYS A 43 2.09 -19.54 -15.02
C CYS A 43 2.47 -18.07 -15.26
N MET A 44 3.37 -17.79 -16.20
CA MET A 44 3.76 -16.44 -16.63
C MET A 44 3.12 -16.02 -17.96
N ASP A 45 2.30 -16.88 -18.59
CA ASP A 45 1.59 -16.53 -19.82
C ASP A 45 0.38 -15.64 -19.53
N GLU A 46 0.43 -14.38 -19.97
CA GLU A 46 -0.63 -13.39 -19.79
C GLU A 46 -1.94 -13.73 -20.53
N ASN A 47 -1.93 -14.75 -21.39
CA ASN A 47 -3.09 -15.17 -22.17
C ASN A 47 -3.90 -16.30 -21.53
N ILE A 48 -3.48 -16.83 -20.36
CA ILE A 48 -4.25 -17.87 -19.69
C ILE A 48 -5.40 -17.29 -18.87
N SER A 49 -6.47 -18.07 -18.74
CA SER A 49 -7.62 -17.65 -17.94
C SER A 49 -7.28 -17.71 -16.44
N GLN A 50 -7.90 -16.83 -15.64
CA GLN A 50 -7.73 -16.82 -14.18
C GLN A 50 -8.11 -18.18 -13.55
N ALA A 51 -9.09 -18.88 -14.11
CA ALA A 51 -9.51 -20.19 -13.62
C ALA A 51 -8.43 -21.26 -13.87
N ASP A 52 -7.79 -21.23 -15.05
CA ASP A 52 -6.69 -22.15 -15.38
C ASP A 52 -5.43 -21.83 -14.56
N TRP A 53 -5.15 -20.53 -14.33
CA TRP A 53 -4.07 -20.10 -13.44
C TRP A 53 -4.30 -20.62 -12.02
N MET A 54 -5.50 -20.47 -11.45
CA MET A 54 -5.77 -21.02 -10.11
C MET A 54 -5.69 -22.56 -10.09
N ALA A 55 -6.19 -23.27 -11.10
CA ALA A 55 -6.19 -24.73 -11.09
C ALA A 55 -4.80 -25.36 -11.23
N HIS A 56 -3.85 -24.66 -11.86
CA HIS A 56 -2.55 -25.22 -12.24
C HIS A 56 -1.34 -24.51 -11.61
N CYS A 57 -1.53 -23.29 -11.10
CA CYS A 57 -0.47 -22.46 -10.54
C CYS A 57 -0.69 -22.11 -9.06
N SER A 58 -1.82 -22.51 -8.45
CA SER A 58 -2.12 -22.18 -7.04
C SER A 58 -1.66 -23.21 -6.01
N ASP A 59 -0.89 -24.23 -6.39
CA ASP A 59 -0.26 -25.12 -5.40
C ASP A 59 0.94 -24.41 -4.76
N GLU A 60 1.08 -24.57 -3.44
CA GLU A 60 2.07 -23.97 -2.51
C GLU A 60 3.54 -24.19 -2.92
N GLY A 61 3.95 -23.55 -4.01
CA GLY A 61 5.29 -23.69 -4.60
C GLY A 61 5.60 -22.69 -5.71
N ALA A 62 4.70 -21.74 -6.00
CA ALA A 62 5.10 -20.49 -6.62
C ALA A 62 5.92 -19.70 -5.60
N GLU A 63 7.21 -20.01 -5.50
CA GLU A 63 8.18 -19.03 -4.99
C GLU A 63 7.91 -17.74 -5.77
N PRO A 64 7.57 -16.63 -5.10
CA PRO A 64 7.46 -15.38 -5.80
C PRO A 64 8.83 -15.17 -6.45
N GLY A 65 8.84 -15.08 -7.78
CA GLY A 65 10.00 -14.68 -8.58
C GLY A 65 10.38 -13.21 -8.35
N GLY A 66 10.40 -12.78 -7.09
CA GLY A 66 11.09 -11.61 -6.60
C GLY A 66 11.92 -12.11 -5.44
N ASP A 67 13.23 -11.90 -5.53
CA ASP A 67 14.24 -12.19 -4.51
C ASP A 67 13.90 -11.41 -3.22
N SER A 68 12.85 -11.87 -2.55
CA SER A 68 12.40 -11.44 -1.25
C SER A 68 13.13 -12.34 -0.29
N THR A 69 14.45 -12.17 -0.22
CA THR A 69 15.15 -12.39 1.05
C THR A 69 14.27 -11.74 2.10
N GLY A 70 13.66 -12.56 2.96
CA GLY A 70 12.58 -12.15 3.86
C GLY A 70 12.98 -10.90 4.61
N ARG A 71 12.56 -9.75 4.07
CA ARG A 71 12.82 -8.46 4.67
C ARG A 71 11.80 -8.35 5.78
N GLN A 72 12.15 -8.92 6.92
CA GLN A 72 11.37 -8.73 8.13
C GLN A 72 11.27 -7.22 8.33
N ALA A 73 10.08 -6.67 8.16
CA ALA A 73 9.80 -5.30 8.54
C ALA A 73 10.24 -5.17 10.00
N THR A 74 11.12 -4.21 10.26
CA THR A 74 11.53 -3.93 11.63
C THR A 74 10.36 -3.19 12.26
N VAL A 75 9.60 -3.91 13.08
CA VAL A 75 8.47 -3.35 13.82
C VAL A 75 9.00 -2.70 15.09
N LEU A 76 8.81 -1.39 15.18
CA LEU A 76 9.26 -0.50 16.24
C LEU A 76 8.04 0.19 16.88
N GLU A 77 8.20 0.71 18.09
CA GLU A 77 7.20 1.58 18.71
C GLU A 77 7.58 3.06 18.50
N PHE A 78 6.61 3.97 18.58
CA PHE A 78 6.89 5.41 18.58
C PHE A 78 7.90 5.78 19.68
N GLY A 79 8.90 6.58 19.30
CA GLY A 79 10.04 6.95 20.14
C GLY A 79 11.27 6.06 20.00
N GLU A 80 11.15 4.89 19.38
CA GLU A 80 12.30 4.08 18.97
C GLU A 80 12.90 4.58 17.66
N SER A 81 14.19 4.29 17.44
CA SER A 81 14.94 4.72 16.25
C SER A 81 15.28 3.56 15.34
N TYR A 82 15.31 3.83 14.04
CA TYR A 82 15.89 2.96 13.02
C TYR A 82 17.05 3.67 12.33
N THR A 83 18.20 3.01 12.19
CA THR A 83 19.37 3.55 11.49
C THR A 83 19.65 2.75 10.21
N TRP A 84 19.64 3.42 9.06
CA TRP A 84 20.06 2.82 7.79
C TRP A 84 21.58 2.64 7.73
N PRO A 85 22.11 1.73 6.87
CA PRO A 85 23.54 1.48 6.75
C PRO A 85 24.39 2.69 6.39
N ASP A 86 23.81 3.72 5.77
CA ASP A 86 24.48 4.97 5.41
C ASP A 86 24.58 5.96 6.57
N GLY A 87 24.01 5.64 7.72
CA GLY A 87 24.07 6.43 8.95
C GLY A 87 22.92 7.42 9.12
N LEU A 88 21.93 7.44 8.23
CA LEU A 88 20.70 8.17 8.50
C LEU A 88 19.91 7.43 9.59
N GLU A 89 19.50 8.13 10.63
CA GLU A 89 18.60 7.64 11.68
C GLU A 89 17.25 8.36 11.57
N VAL A 90 16.17 7.60 11.72
CA VAL A 90 14.80 8.11 11.84
C VAL A 90 14.15 7.63 13.15
N THR A 91 13.42 8.53 13.79
CA THR A 91 12.52 8.23 14.91
C THR A 91 11.15 8.81 14.56
N VAL A 92 10.09 8.01 14.63
CA VAL A 92 8.73 8.55 14.67
C VAL A 92 8.43 8.95 16.11
N VAL A 93 8.34 10.25 16.37
CA VAL A 93 8.30 10.80 17.73
C VAL A 93 6.87 10.82 18.27
N ASP A 94 5.93 11.30 17.46
CA ASP A 94 4.52 11.38 17.81
C ASP A 94 3.62 11.41 16.56
N ALA A 95 2.33 11.19 16.80
CA ALA A 95 1.25 11.56 15.90
C ALA A 95 0.19 12.30 16.72
N LYS A 96 -0.21 13.50 16.30
CA LYS A 96 -1.14 14.37 17.04
C LYS A 96 -2.24 14.88 16.14
N VAL A 97 -3.48 14.89 16.65
CA VAL A 97 -4.60 15.51 15.97
C VAL A 97 -4.25 16.96 15.65
N PHE A 98 -4.45 17.34 14.40
CA PHE A 98 -4.26 18.70 13.95
C PHE A 98 -5.60 19.43 13.98
N THR A 99 -5.64 20.58 14.63
CA THR A 99 -6.87 21.38 14.81
C THR A 99 -6.69 22.86 14.45
N ASP A 100 -5.46 23.30 14.22
CA ASP A 100 -5.12 24.70 13.95
C ASP A 100 -5.11 24.98 12.44
N HIS A 101 -6.22 24.70 11.77
CA HIS A 101 -6.36 24.95 10.33
C HIS A 101 -6.29 26.43 10.01
N ASP A 102 -5.79 26.76 8.82
CA ASP A 102 -5.76 28.14 8.33
C ASP A 102 -7.07 28.50 7.60
N GLU A 103 -7.93 29.26 8.27
CA GLU A 103 -9.20 29.75 7.72
C GLU A 103 -9.02 30.66 6.51
N ASP A 104 -7.92 31.43 6.44
CA ASP A 104 -7.65 32.34 5.32
C ASP A 104 -7.29 31.56 4.04
N LEU A 105 -6.78 30.34 4.20
CA LEU A 105 -6.51 29.39 3.11
C LEU A 105 -7.66 28.41 2.87
N LEU A 106 -8.78 28.58 3.59
CA LEU A 106 -9.94 27.67 3.55
C LEU A 106 -9.59 26.22 3.93
N GLU A 107 -8.56 26.03 4.74
CA GLU A 107 -8.26 24.73 5.32
C GLU A 107 -9.33 24.38 6.36
N SER A 108 -9.91 23.20 6.23
CA SER A 108 -10.87 22.68 7.21
C SER A 108 -10.87 21.16 7.18
N PRO A 109 -11.11 20.49 8.32
CA PRO A 109 -11.13 19.04 8.36
C PRO A 109 -12.33 18.51 7.59
N GLU A 110 -12.11 17.46 6.80
CA GLU A 110 -13.19 16.78 6.11
C GLU A 110 -14.11 16.06 7.11
N PRO A 111 -15.45 16.18 6.98
CA PRO A 111 -16.37 15.51 7.90
C PRO A 111 -16.16 14.00 7.91
N GLY A 112 -15.91 13.44 9.10
CA GLY A 112 -15.67 12.01 9.27
C GLY A 112 -14.19 11.63 9.26
N ASN A 113 -13.29 12.56 8.95
CA ASN A 113 -11.85 12.32 9.00
C ASN A 113 -11.23 12.87 10.29
N THR A 114 -10.11 12.27 10.67
CA THR A 114 -9.19 12.78 11.67
C THR A 114 -7.97 13.27 10.94
N ASP A 115 -7.77 14.59 10.96
CA ASP A 115 -6.56 15.24 10.49
C ASP A 115 -5.50 15.17 11.59
N PHE A 116 -4.28 14.77 11.23
CA PHE A 116 -3.19 14.61 12.18
C PHE A 116 -1.82 14.82 11.54
N ARG A 117 -0.87 15.18 12.39
CA ARG A 117 0.52 15.42 12.02
C ARG A 117 1.42 14.39 12.68
N VAL A 118 2.24 13.72 11.88
CA VAL A 118 3.28 12.81 12.35
C VAL A 118 4.59 13.60 12.48
N GLY A 119 5.21 13.55 13.65
CA GLY A 119 6.52 14.15 13.91
C GLY A 119 7.65 13.14 13.69
N LEU A 120 8.63 13.51 12.87
CA LEU A 120 9.82 12.71 12.61
C LEU A 120 11.07 13.44 13.11
N LYS A 121 11.89 12.75 13.89
CA LYS A 121 13.26 13.18 14.18
C LYS A 121 14.20 12.47 13.23
N LEU A 122 15.09 13.23 12.61
CA LEU A 122 16.06 12.75 11.63
C LEU A 122 17.46 13.15 12.07
N GLU A 123 18.39 12.21 12.09
CA GLU A 123 19.80 12.47 12.38
C GLU A 123 20.69 11.88 11.29
N ASN A 124 21.60 12.69 10.75
CA ASN A 124 22.56 12.20 9.77
C ASN A 124 23.89 11.88 10.46
N GLY A 125 24.08 10.63 10.90
CA GLY A 125 25.35 10.12 11.41
C GLY A 125 26.34 9.70 10.32
N GLY A 126 25.93 9.77 9.05
CA GLY A 126 26.75 9.42 7.89
C GLY A 126 27.80 10.47 7.55
N THR A 127 28.57 10.19 6.49
CA THR A 127 29.66 11.08 6.02
C THR A 127 29.25 12.03 4.89
N GLY A 128 28.08 11.82 4.29
CA GLY A 128 27.56 12.61 3.16
C GLY A 128 26.22 13.27 3.48
N PRO A 129 25.82 14.33 2.75
CA PRO A 129 24.51 14.93 2.92
C PRO A 129 23.40 13.99 2.43
N VAL A 130 22.30 13.93 3.16
CA VAL A 130 21.10 13.15 2.83
C VAL A 130 20.02 14.08 2.27
N ALA A 131 19.40 13.73 1.15
CA ALA A 131 18.20 14.42 0.68
C ALA A 131 16.98 13.91 1.44
N LEU A 132 16.21 14.82 2.02
CA LEU A 132 15.01 14.47 2.80
C LEU A 132 13.79 14.27 1.89
N ASP A 133 13.82 14.85 0.68
CA ASP A 133 12.80 14.65 -0.36
C ASP A 133 12.69 13.19 -0.84
N ASP A 134 13.70 12.38 -0.53
CA ASP A 134 13.72 10.93 -0.80
C ASP A 134 12.90 10.15 0.23
N LEU A 135 12.50 10.76 1.35
CA LEU A 135 11.71 10.13 2.40
C LEU A 135 10.22 10.39 2.18
N SER A 136 9.41 9.37 2.41
CA SER A 136 7.95 9.48 2.46
C SER A 136 7.38 8.57 3.54
N LEU A 137 6.11 8.77 3.88
CA LEU A 137 5.40 7.93 4.82
C LEU A 137 4.23 7.24 4.12
N ILE A 138 4.03 5.96 4.44
CA ILE A 138 2.72 5.32 4.35
C ILE A 138 2.20 5.19 5.78
N VAL A 139 0.96 5.59 6.01
CA VAL A 139 0.34 5.50 7.33
C VAL A 139 -0.95 4.71 7.23
N GLU A 140 -1.02 3.59 7.95
CA GLU A 140 -2.15 2.68 7.90
C GLU A 140 -2.83 2.58 9.27
N GLY A 141 -4.15 2.41 9.27
CA GLY A 141 -4.94 2.16 10.47
C GLY A 141 -4.70 0.74 11.00
N ALA A 142 -4.12 0.64 12.19
CA ALA A 142 -3.80 -0.64 12.84
C ALA A 142 -4.98 -1.26 13.61
N THR A 143 -6.15 -0.60 13.62
CA THR A 143 -7.35 -1.11 14.33
C THR A 143 -8.31 -1.82 13.37
N ASN A 144 -8.76 -1.13 12.32
CA ASN A 144 -9.75 -1.63 11.37
C ASN A 144 -9.28 -1.56 9.91
N GLY A 145 -7.97 -1.43 9.67
CA GLY A 145 -7.40 -1.17 8.34
C GLY A 145 -7.53 0.29 7.94
N GLY A 146 -7.48 0.55 6.64
CA GLY A 146 -7.52 1.90 6.06
C GLY A 146 -6.14 2.51 5.92
N GLU A 147 -5.99 3.42 4.97
CA GLU A 147 -4.75 4.15 4.71
C GLU A 147 -5.05 5.64 4.88
N ALA A 148 -4.17 6.36 5.58
CA ALA A 148 -4.25 7.79 5.67
C ALA A 148 -3.81 8.41 4.36
N VAL A 149 -4.53 9.43 3.90
CA VAL A 149 -4.13 10.23 2.75
C VAL A 149 -3.17 11.30 3.20
N PHE A 150 -2.14 11.56 2.37
CA PHE A 150 -1.30 12.73 2.55
C PHE A 150 -2.12 14.01 2.35
N THR A 151 -1.89 14.98 3.23
CA THR A 151 -2.41 16.34 3.12
C THR A 151 -1.30 17.32 3.48
N LEU A 152 -1.56 18.62 3.47
CA LEU A 152 -0.59 19.63 3.88
C LEU A 152 -1.31 20.72 4.67
N PHE A 153 -0.95 20.88 5.94
CA PHE A 153 -1.45 21.97 6.77
C PHE A 153 -0.42 23.10 6.82
N SER A 154 -0.83 24.30 6.46
CA SER A 154 0.07 25.46 6.39
C SER A 154 0.74 25.80 7.73
N LYS A 155 -0.03 25.82 8.83
CA LYS A 155 0.49 26.21 10.14
C LYS A 155 1.40 25.14 10.72
N GLY A 156 2.60 25.55 11.14
CA GLY A 156 3.61 24.68 11.75
C GLY A 156 4.22 23.64 10.80
N SER A 157 4.00 23.76 9.49
CA SER A 157 4.55 22.84 8.48
C SER A 157 6.08 22.82 8.52
N GLN A 158 6.65 21.63 8.48
CA GLN A 158 8.07 21.34 8.41
C GLN A 158 8.26 20.10 7.52
N PRO A 159 8.00 20.19 6.20
CA PRO A 159 7.94 19.02 5.34
C PRO A 159 9.31 18.34 5.21
N LEU A 160 9.29 17.08 4.77
CA LEU A 160 10.45 16.24 4.47
C LEU A 160 11.16 16.73 3.20
N GLU A 161 11.74 17.92 3.28
CA GLU A 161 12.38 18.59 2.14
C GLU A 161 13.80 19.05 2.49
N GLY A 162 14.61 19.17 1.44
CA GLY A 162 15.95 19.74 1.49
C GLY A 162 17.03 18.70 1.80
N ARG A 163 18.18 19.18 2.29
CA ARG A 163 19.33 18.31 2.57
C ARG A 163 19.79 18.42 4.02
N LEU A 164 19.98 17.27 4.66
CA LEU A 164 20.50 17.16 6.02
C LEU A 164 22.02 16.89 5.96
N ALA A 165 22.82 17.82 6.45
CA ALA A 165 24.28 17.70 6.45
C ALA A 165 24.77 16.65 7.47
N PRO A 166 25.98 16.08 7.29
CA PRO A 166 26.59 15.19 8.27
C PRO A 166 26.65 15.78 9.69
N GLY A 167 26.33 14.96 10.68
CA GLY A 167 26.31 15.31 12.10
C GLY A 167 25.14 16.20 12.54
N VAL A 168 24.18 16.48 11.67
CA VAL A 168 23.04 17.36 11.97
C VAL A 168 21.80 16.53 12.31
N SER A 169 21.04 17.03 13.29
CA SER A 169 19.70 16.54 13.66
C SER A 169 18.64 17.58 13.33
N THR A 170 17.46 17.15 12.90
CA THR A 170 16.31 18.01 12.66
C THR A 170 15.00 17.28 12.98
N THR A 171 13.93 18.05 13.19
CA THR A 171 12.57 17.52 13.29
C THR A 171 11.76 18.03 12.11
N LYS A 172 11.11 17.10 11.41
CA LYS A 172 10.21 17.34 10.31
C LYS A 172 8.83 16.77 10.63
N ASN A 173 7.85 17.08 9.80
CA ASN A 173 6.52 16.53 9.93
C ASN A 173 5.93 16.11 8.60
N HIS A 174 4.96 15.21 8.69
CA HIS A 174 4.14 14.73 7.58
C HIS A 174 2.68 14.82 7.99
N ASP A 175 1.89 15.47 7.16
CA ASP A 175 0.48 15.75 7.43
C ASP A 175 -0.38 14.71 6.76
N ASN A 176 -1.34 14.18 7.52
CA ASN A 176 -2.16 13.06 7.08
C ASN A 176 -3.61 13.27 7.51
N SER A 177 -4.52 12.62 6.78
CA SER A 177 -5.93 12.53 7.13
C SER A 177 -6.38 11.09 7.01
N ILE A 178 -7.08 10.56 8.01
CA ILE A 178 -7.61 9.19 7.99
C ILE A 178 -9.09 9.20 8.38
N GLU A 179 -9.92 8.38 7.74
CA GLU A 179 -11.32 8.27 8.15
C GLU A 179 -11.40 7.75 9.59
N SER A 180 -12.21 8.41 10.42
CA SER A 180 -12.27 8.16 11.86
C SER A 180 -12.75 6.74 12.20
N GLN A 181 -13.43 6.07 11.27
CA GLN A 181 -13.85 4.67 11.43
C GLN A 181 -12.68 3.68 11.54
N TYR A 182 -11.49 4.06 11.04
CA TYR A 182 -10.29 3.24 11.08
C TYR A 182 -9.56 3.26 12.43
N GLY A 183 -10.00 4.10 13.37
CA GLY A 183 -9.45 4.21 14.71
C GLY A 183 -8.16 5.04 14.75
N ARG A 184 -7.54 5.09 15.93
CA ARG A 184 -6.37 5.96 16.20
C ARG A 184 -5.06 5.23 16.32
N LYS A 185 -5.06 3.89 16.43
CA LYS A 185 -3.83 3.12 16.37
C LYS A 185 -3.38 3.06 14.92
N ILE A 186 -2.12 3.38 14.66
CA ILE A 186 -1.56 3.47 13.33
C ILE A 186 -0.22 2.73 13.24
N VAL A 187 0.10 2.27 12.04
CA VAL A 187 1.44 1.87 11.62
C VAL A 187 1.97 2.97 10.70
N VAL A 188 3.17 3.48 10.99
CA VAL A 188 3.87 4.42 10.14
C VAL A 188 5.03 3.70 9.49
N THR A 189 4.97 3.51 8.18
CA THR A 189 6.05 2.94 7.37
C THR A 189 6.86 4.07 6.76
N VAL A 190 8.12 4.19 7.14
CA VAL A 190 9.02 5.20 6.57
C VAL A 190 9.67 4.64 5.31
N GLN A 191 9.28 5.16 4.16
CA GLN A 191 9.86 4.80 2.89
C GLN A 191 11.03 5.71 2.55
N ARG A 192 11.97 5.14 1.81
CA ARG A 192 13.12 5.87 1.29
C ARG A 192 13.36 5.47 -0.15
N SER A 193 13.16 6.42 -1.06
CA SER A 193 13.54 6.29 -2.45
C SER A 193 15.06 6.39 -2.54
N SER A 194 15.72 5.33 -2.99
CA SER A 194 17.14 5.40 -3.31
C SER A 194 17.46 4.45 -4.45
N ASP A 195 18.60 4.69 -5.10
CA ASP A 195 19.12 3.81 -6.13
C ASP A 195 19.48 2.40 -5.60
N ASP A 196 19.53 2.24 -4.27
CA ASP A 196 19.70 0.96 -3.60
C ASP A 196 18.33 0.32 -3.34
N SER A 197 17.96 -0.66 -4.17
CA SER A 197 16.74 -1.46 -4.01
C SER A 197 16.75 -2.36 -2.77
N SER A 198 17.84 -2.39 -2.02
CA SER A 198 17.99 -3.12 -0.77
C SER A 198 17.72 -2.27 0.48
N LEU A 199 17.07 -1.10 0.39
CA LEU A 199 16.71 -0.31 1.57
C LEU A 199 15.51 -0.82 2.36
N ALA A 200 15.59 -0.68 3.69
CA ALA A 200 14.53 -1.11 4.60
C ALA A 200 13.50 -0.02 4.79
N PHE A 201 12.26 -0.46 4.95
CA PHE A 201 11.13 0.37 5.31
C PHE A 201 10.75 -0.01 6.74
N PRO A 202 11.33 0.65 7.76
CA PRO A 202 10.96 0.40 9.14
C PRO A 202 9.49 0.80 9.37
N GLU A 203 8.81 0.01 10.20
CA GLU A 203 7.42 0.21 10.58
C GLU A 203 7.37 0.63 12.05
N PHE A 204 6.63 1.70 12.34
CA PHE A 204 6.48 2.23 13.69
C PHE A 204 5.02 2.16 14.13
N ASN A 205 4.74 1.37 15.14
CA ASN A 205 3.43 1.30 15.79
C ASN A 205 3.25 2.48 16.74
N GLY A 206 2.07 3.08 16.70
CA GLY A 206 1.75 4.19 17.57
C GLY A 206 0.25 4.48 17.66
N THR A 207 -0.06 5.58 18.29
CA THR A 207 -1.44 6.06 18.43
C THR A 207 -1.48 7.56 18.17
N ILE A 208 -2.44 8.00 17.35
CA ILE A 208 -2.76 9.41 17.17
C ILE A 208 -3.26 9.93 18.52
N THR A 209 -2.58 10.89 19.10
CA THR A 209 -2.92 11.55 20.38
C THR A 209 -3.64 12.87 20.15
N GLU A 210 -4.28 13.41 21.18
CA GLU A 210 -4.90 14.75 21.13
C GLU A 210 -3.85 15.86 21.08
#